data_AF-A0A1C7PAR3-F1
#
_entry.id   AF-A0A1C7PAR3-F1
#
_cell.length_a   1.000
_cell.length_b   1.000
_cell.length_c   1.000
_cell.angle_alpha   90.00
_cell.angle_beta   90.00
_cell.angle_gamma   90.00
#
_symmetry.space_group_name_H-M   'P 1'
#
loop_
_entity.id
_entity.type
_entity.pdbx_description
1 polymer ?
#
loop_
_entity_poly.entity_id
_entity_poly.type
_entity_poly.pdbx_seq_one_letter_code
_entity_poly.pdbx_strand_id
1 'polypeptide(L)'
;MCWAAAASNILQWWQDNRTDVAASTPNGYASTYVAMPQVAQLFIYQMITRNWTDGGGQVEQAWNWWFNGGMLPDVYYPTSSQIQTTPISPGGYWSHLGMTFDMDAIESPLFRSYGFYSVGNTSLKKEFTGVFTDYIDNGWGVSLSLTSPTTGHAITMWGYDYTEEGDLILYLTDSDDYRIAMFRQILKMSDTGHLYLEGIDNETAQYAYDPATATGWEVTSIHALTAPLNLAPEPSAAALALAGCLAGMWRRQRRV
;
A
#
# COMPACT_ATOMS: atom_id res chain seq x y z
N MET A 1 4.01 -1.46 -15.26
CA MET A 1 4.31 -2.11 -13.95
C MET A 1 3.48 -1.50 -12.81
N CYS A 2 2.16 -1.66 -12.82
CA CYS A 2 1.25 -1.09 -11.81
C CYS A 2 1.55 -1.59 -10.39
N TRP A 3 1.89 -2.88 -10.22
CA TRP A 3 2.32 -3.47 -8.95
C TRP A 3 3.53 -2.74 -8.34
N ALA A 4 4.52 -2.37 -9.15
CA ALA A 4 5.68 -1.64 -8.69
C ALA A 4 5.32 -0.19 -8.31
N ALA A 5 4.39 0.44 -9.03
CA ALA A 5 3.93 1.79 -8.73
C ALA A 5 3.12 1.82 -7.43
N ALA A 6 2.15 0.92 -7.27
CA ALA A 6 1.35 0.79 -6.05
C ALA A 6 2.23 0.49 -4.83
N ALA A 7 3.20 -0.43 -4.97
CA ALA A 7 4.17 -0.69 -3.92
C ALA A 7 5.05 0.55 -3.61
N SER A 8 5.48 1.29 -4.63
CA SER A 8 6.33 2.49 -4.45
C SER A 8 5.61 3.60 -3.69
N ASN A 9 4.31 3.80 -3.95
CA ASN A 9 3.50 4.77 -3.20
C ASN A 9 3.51 4.47 -1.70
N ILE A 10 3.30 3.19 -1.35
CA ILE A 10 3.30 2.73 0.04
C ILE A 10 4.70 2.83 0.65
N LEU A 11 5.75 2.43 -0.07
CA LEU A 11 7.13 2.55 0.41
C LEU A 11 7.54 4.00 0.63
N GLN A 12 7.12 4.91 -0.26
CA GLN A 12 7.40 6.34 -0.13
C GLN A 12 6.70 6.91 1.12
N TRP A 13 5.39 6.66 1.26
CA TRP A 13 4.65 7.05 2.46
C TRP A 13 5.31 6.49 3.74
N TRP A 14 5.70 5.22 3.73
CA TRP A 14 6.35 4.60 4.87
C TRP A 14 7.70 5.26 5.19
N GLN A 15 8.53 5.56 4.20
CA GLN A 15 9.81 6.27 4.40
C GLN A 15 9.62 7.72 4.85
N ASP A 16 8.59 8.42 4.35
CA ASP A 16 8.32 9.81 4.72
C ASP A 16 7.86 9.96 6.18
N ASN A 17 7.37 8.88 6.79
CA ASN A 17 7.01 8.82 8.20
C ASN A 17 8.16 8.38 9.11
N ARG A 18 9.39 8.25 8.57
CA ARG A 18 10.57 7.82 9.32
C ARG A 18 11.61 8.92 9.43
N THR A 19 12.39 8.84 10.52
CA THR A 19 13.49 9.77 10.79
C THR A 19 14.88 9.16 10.55
N ASP A 20 14.95 7.85 10.31
CA ASP A 20 16.18 7.07 10.17
C ASP A 20 16.46 6.64 8.71
N VAL A 21 15.84 7.30 7.74
CA VAL A 21 16.11 7.06 6.31
C VAL A 21 17.55 7.48 5.99
N ALA A 22 18.39 6.50 5.65
CA ALA A 22 19.76 6.76 5.24
C ALA A 22 19.79 7.60 3.95
N ALA A 23 20.74 8.52 3.83
CA ALA A 23 20.88 9.37 2.64
C ALA A 23 21.13 8.58 1.33
N SER A 24 21.62 7.34 1.45
CA SER A 24 21.81 6.42 0.33
C SER A 24 20.53 5.69 -0.09
N THR A 25 19.48 5.71 0.72
CA THR A 25 18.20 5.07 0.42
C THR A 25 17.44 5.96 -0.55
N PRO A 26 17.03 5.46 -1.73
CA PRO A 26 16.28 6.27 -2.68
C PRO A 26 14.97 6.76 -2.07
N ASN A 27 14.72 8.07 -2.12
CA ASN A 27 13.53 8.69 -1.52
C ASN A 27 13.08 9.93 -2.32
N GLY A 28 11.79 10.24 -2.26
CA GLY A 28 11.20 11.44 -2.86
C GLY A 28 11.06 11.36 -4.39
N TYR A 29 10.97 12.51 -5.03
CA TYR A 29 10.73 12.60 -6.47
C TYR A 29 11.98 12.36 -7.31
N ALA A 30 11.83 11.61 -8.38
CA ALA A 30 12.87 11.37 -9.36
C ALA A 30 13.01 12.55 -10.34
N SER A 31 14.24 12.95 -10.63
CA SER A 31 14.58 14.12 -11.44
C SER A 31 14.64 13.86 -12.96
N THR A 32 14.41 12.63 -13.42
CA THR A 32 14.91 12.19 -14.75
C THR A 32 13.86 12.05 -15.86
N TYR A 33 12.57 12.35 -15.64
CA TYR A 33 11.55 12.28 -16.69
C TYR A 33 11.03 13.67 -17.08
N VAL A 34 11.66 14.27 -18.10
CA VAL A 34 11.38 15.64 -18.58
C VAL A 34 10.05 15.74 -19.38
N ALA A 35 9.48 14.60 -19.80
CA ALA A 35 8.29 14.55 -20.66
C ALA A 35 6.96 14.23 -19.94
N MET A 36 6.98 13.99 -18.63
CA MET A 36 5.74 13.91 -17.83
C MET A 36 5.56 15.24 -17.08
N PRO A 37 4.53 16.05 -17.39
CA PRO A 37 4.21 17.19 -16.56
C PRO A 37 3.72 16.72 -15.20
N GLN A 38 4.61 16.79 -14.19
CA GLN A 38 4.29 16.85 -12.76
C GLN A 38 3.44 15.70 -12.15
N VAL A 39 3.41 14.52 -12.76
CA VAL A 39 3.14 13.27 -12.02
C VAL A 39 4.49 12.72 -11.61
N ALA A 40 4.96 13.20 -10.47
CA ALA A 40 6.35 13.06 -10.07
C ALA A 40 6.68 11.59 -9.77
N GLN A 41 7.34 10.93 -10.73
CA GLN A 41 7.79 9.55 -10.57
C GLN A 41 8.63 9.45 -9.30
N LEU A 42 8.22 8.60 -8.37
CA LEU A 42 8.97 8.36 -7.15
C LEU A 42 10.34 7.76 -7.51
N PHE A 43 11.39 8.18 -6.80
CA PHE A 43 12.72 7.62 -7.00
C PHE A 43 12.74 6.12 -6.68
N ILE A 44 11.91 5.68 -5.73
CA ILE A 44 11.61 4.27 -5.44
C ILE A 44 11.09 3.55 -6.69
N TYR A 45 10.08 4.12 -7.38
CA TYR A 45 9.51 3.51 -8.59
C TYR A 45 10.54 3.41 -9.72
N GLN A 46 11.36 4.44 -9.91
CA GLN A 46 12.46 4.37 -10.88
C GLN A 46 13.48 3.29 -10.53
N MET A 47 13.79 3.12 -9.25
CA MET A 47 14.70 2.08 -8.82
C MET A 47 14.12 0.69 -9.06
N ILE A 48 12.83 0.45 -8.82
CA ILE A 48 12.22 -0.85 -9.13
C ILE A 48 12.22 -1.09 -10.65
N THR A 49 11.70 -0.15 -11.44
CA THR A 49 11.58 -0.31 -12.91
C THR A 49 12.93 -0.45 -13.64
N ARG A 50 14.02 0.07 -13.07
CA ARG A 50 15.38 -0.11 -13.64
C ARG A 50 16.09 -1.38 -13.18
N ASN A 51 15.58 -2.08 -12.16
CA ASN A 51 16.16 -3.32 -11.66
C ASN A 51 15.35 -4.56 -12.01
N TRP A 52 14.11 -4.38 -12.45
CA TRP A 52 13.21 -5.47 -12.82
C TRP A 52 12.88 -5.41 -14.32
N THR A 53 12.54 -6.55 -14.91
CA THR A 53 11.99 -6.61 -16.27
C THR A 53 10.55 -6.11 -16.28
N ASP A 54 10.11 -5.56 -17.42
CA ASP A 54 8.73 -5.11 -17.60
C ASP A 54 7.79 -6.33 -17.76
N GLY A 55 7.20 -6.76 -16.65
CA GLY A 55 6.26 -7.86 -16.58
C GLY A 55 5.18 -7.63 -15.51
N GLY A 56 4.29 -8.62 -15.40
CA GLY A 56 3.35 -8.73 -14.28
C GLY A 56 4.08 -9.12 -13.01
N GLY A 57 3.56 -8.73 -11.86
CA GLY A 57 4.16 -9.00 -10.56
C GLY A 57 3.20 -8.66 -9.43
N GLN A 58 3.64 -8.93 -8.21
CA GLN A 58 2.88 -8.70 -6.98
C GLN A 58 3.52 -7.56 -6.18
N VAL A 59 2.72 -6.78 -5.45
CA VAL A 59 3.23 -5.67 -4.63
C VAL A 59 4.21 -6.16 -3.55
N GLU A 60 4.00 -7.37 -3.05
CA GLU A 60 4.86 -8.04 -2.08
C GLU A 60 6.26 -8.33 -2.64
N GLN A 61 6.38 -8.64 -3.93
CA GLN A 61 7.68 -8.82 -4.58
C GLN A 61 8.49 -7.52 -4.53
N ALA A 62 7.85 -6.38 -4.80
CA ALA A 62 8.48 -5.06 -4.68
C ALA A 62 8.86 -4.74 -3.23
N TRP A 63 7.96 -4.98 -2.27
CA TRP A 63 8.24 -4.73 -0.85
C TRP A 63 9.39 -5.58 -0.33
N ASN A 64 9.38 -6.89 -0.62
CA ASN A 64 10.47 -7.78 -0.23
C ASN A 64 11.79 -7.39 -0.87
N TRP A 65 11.80 -7.11 -2.17
CA TRP A 65 13.03 -6.67 -2.83
C TRP A 65 13.57 -5.37 -2.25
N TRP A 66 12.69 -4.43 -1.92
CA TRP A 66 13.09 -3.18 -1.29
C TRP A 66 13.71 -3.38 0.09
N PHE A 67 13.08 -4.20 0.93
CA PHE A 67 13.51 -4.42 2.31
C PHE A 67 14.67 -5.39 2.40
N ASN A 68 14.54 -6.57 1.80
CA ASN A 68 15.45 -7.70 2.00
C ASN A 68 16.34 -7.99 0.79
N GLY A 69 15.98 -7.45 -0.38
CA GLY A 69 16.58 -7.85 -1.65
C GLY A 69 16.04 -9.20 -2.12
N GLY A 70 16.44 -9.60 -3.33
CA GLY A 70 16.01 -10.85 -3.93
C GLY A 70 14.50 -10.94 -4.23
N MET A 71 14.03 -12.14 -4.52
CA MET A 71 12.64 -12.44 -4.86
C MET A 71 11.99 -13.32 -3.79
N LEU A 72 10.69 -13.13 -3.57
CA LEU A 72 9.87 -14.08 -2.84
C LEU A 72 9.65 -15.36 -3.68
N PRO A 73 9.33 -16.50 -3.05
CA PRO A 73 9.05 -17.74 -3.78
C PRO A 73 7.84 -17.60 -4.72
N ASP A 74 8.06 -17.86 -6.01
CA ASP A 74 7.04 -17.73 -7.06
C ASP A 74 5.79 -18.60 -6.84
N VAL A 75 5.92 -19.69 -6.08
CA VAL A 75 4.78 -20.57 -5.74
C VAL A 75 3.71 -19.87 -4.90
N TYR A 76 4.11 -18.87 -4.10
CA TYR A 76 3.21 -18.09 -3.25
C TYR A 76 2.99 -16.68 -3.81
N TYR A 77 4.01 -16.11 -4.44
CA TYR A 77 3.99 -14.74 -4.98
C TYR A 77 4.33 -14.76 -6.47
N PRO A 78 3.45 -15.31 -7.33
CA PRO A 78 3.74 -15.52 -8.74
C PRO A 78 4.02 -14.19 -9.44
N THR A 79 5.05 -14.17 -10.27
CA THR A 79 5.47 -13.00 -11.04
C THR A 79 6.02 -13.42 -12.40
N SER A 80 5.69 -12.67 -13.45
CA SER A 80 6.38 -12.79 -14.73
C SER A 80 7.54 -11.80 -14.87
N SER A 81 7.65 -10.86 -13.94
CA SER A 81 8.80 -9.96 -13.79
C SER A 81 9.94 -10.67 -13.06
N GLN A 82 11.17 -10.42 -13.51
CA GLN A 82 12.40 -10.94 -12.93
C GLN A 82 13.35 -9.78 -12.62
N ILE A 83 14.22 -9.95 -11.61
CA ILE A 83 15.33 -9.04 -11.41
C ILE A 83 16.25 -9.13 -12.64
N GLN A 84 16.66 -7.99 -13.19
CA GLN A 84 17.53 -7.93 -14.35
C GLN A 84 18.87 -8.62 -14.08
N THR A 85 19.48 -9.18 -15.11
CA THR A 85 20.76 -9.91 -14.99
C THR A 85 21.92 -9.01 -14.53
N THR A 86 21.84 -7.71 -14.81
CA THR A 86 22.79 -6.68 -14.33
C THR A 86 22.02 -5.56 -13.66
N PRO A 87 21.49 -5.78 -12.44
CA PRO A 87 20.68 -4.78 -11.76
C PRO A 87 21.59 -3.65 -11.27
N ILE A 88 21.10 -2.41 -11.36
CA ILE A 88 21.81 -1.22 -10.83
C ILE A 88 21.86 -1.21 -9.29
N SER A 89 21.01 -2.00 -8.62
CA SER A 89 20.98 -2.19 -7.17
C SER A 89 20.44 -3.58 -6.82
N PRO A 90 20.98 -4.24 -5.77
CA PRO A 90 20.44 -5.53 -5.31
C PRO A 90 19.11 -5.39 -4.54
N GLY A 91 18.65 -4.17 -4.24
CA GLY A 91 17.58 -3.94 -3.26
C GLY A 91 18.12 -4.01 -1.83
N GLY A 92 17.29 -4.42 -0.88
CA GLY A 92 17.74 -4.72 0.49
C GLY A 92 18.09 -3.51 1.36
N TYR A 93 17.52 -2.33 1.06
CA TYR A 93 17.81 -1.06 1.75
C TYR A 93 17.49 -1.09 3.24
N TRP A 94 16.58 -1.98 3.65
CA TRP A 94 16.10 -2.12 5.03
C TRP A 94 16.38 -3.51 5.63
N SER A 95 17.36 -4.23 5.08
CA SER A 95 17.65 -5.62 5.46
C SER A 95 18.07 -5.76 6.92
N HIS A 96 18.63 -4.70 7.50
CA HIS A 96 18.97 -4.61 8.92
C HIS A 96 17.76 -4.71 9.86
N LEU A 97 16.53 -4.50 9.37
CA LEU A 97 15.30 -4.68 10.16
C LEU A 97 14.92 -6.16 10.32
N GLY A 98 15.53 -7.08 9.56
CA GLY A 98 15.30 -8.53 9.71
C GLY A 98 13.88 -8.99 9.38
N MET A 99 13.16 -8.25 8.53
CA MET A 99 11.75 -8.53 8.20
C MET A 99 11.63 -9.53 7.03
N THR A 100 12.16 -10.73 7.22
CA THR A 100 12.26 -11.76 6.17
C THR A 100 11.06 -12.67 6.12
N PHE A 101 10.66 -13.09 4.92
CA PHE A 101 9.63 -14.12 4.70
C PHE A 101 10.08 -15.48 5.27
N ASP A 102 9.22 -16.11 6.05
CA ASP A 102 9.41 -17.45 6.57
C ASP A 102 8.74 -18.46 5.63
N MET A 103 9.55 -19.29 4.96
CA MET A 103 9.05 -20.31 4.03
C MET A 103 8.38 -21.49 4.73
N ASP A 104 8.75 -21.79 5.97
CA ASP A 104 8.19 -22.92 6.71
C ASP A 104 6.81 -22.56 7.27
N ALA A 105 6.65 -21.33 7.74
CA ALA A 105 5.36 -20.80 8.21
C ALA A 105 4.48 -20.23 7.08
N ILE A 106 5.06 -19.89 5.93
CA ILE A 106 4.41 -19.15 4.83
C ILE A 106 3.87 -17.81 5.35
N GLU A 107 4.69 -17.11 6.14
CA GLU A 107 4.33 -15.86 6.80
C GLU A 107 5.42 -14.80 6.61
N SER A 108 5.01 -13.54 6.67
CA SER A 108 5.90 -12.39 6.56
C SER A 108 5.61 -11.39 7.68
N PRO A 109 6.61 -10.93 8.45
CA PRO A 109 6.43 -9.78 9.32
C PRO A 109 6.37 -8.47 8.52
N LEU A 110 6.80 -8.47 7.25
CA LEU A 110 6.87 -7.29 6.38
C LEU A 110 5.52 -6.88 5.81
N PHE A 111 4.67 -7.85 5.51
CA PHE A 111 3.39 -7.60 4.86
C PHE A 111 2.34 -8.64 5.24
N ARG A 112 1.08 -8.28 5.05
CA ARG A 112 -0.07 -9.18 5.20
C ARG A 112 -0.98 -9.06 3.98
N SER A 113 -1.42 -10.19 3.46
CA SER A 113 -2.29 -10.24 2.28
C SER A 113 -3.52 -11.09 2.57
N TYR A 114 -4.67 -10.66 2.04
CA TYR A 114 -5.92 -11.39 2.15
C TYR A 114 -6.57 -11.48 0.77
N GLY A 115 -6.86 -12.71 0.34
CA GLY A 115 -7.57 -13.00 -0.91
C GLY A 115 -9.08 -13.10 -0.65
N PHE A 116 -9.86 -12.36 -1.42
CA PHE A 116 -11.31 -12.40 -1.36
C PHE A 116 -11.81 -13.55 -2.23
N TYR A 117 -12.22 -14.65 -1.59
CA TYR A 117 -12.86 -15.77 -2.26
C TYR A 117 -14.20 -16.08 -1.62
N SER A 118 -15.27 -15.85 -2.36
CA SER A 118 -16.65 -15.81 -1.85
C SER A 118 -17.67 -16.26 -2.87
N VAL A 119 -17.27 -16.99 -3.92
CA VAL A 119 -18.17 -17.44 -4.99
C VAL A 119 -19.41 -18.11 -4.38
N GLY A 120 -20.57 -17.45 -4.51
CA GLY A 120 -21.85 -17.89 -3.98
C GLY A 120 -22.13 -17.63 -2.50
N ASN A 121 -21.29 -16.88 -1.77
CA ASN A 121 -21.47 -16.58 -0.35
C ASN A 121 -21.45 -15.07 -0.05
N THR A 122 -22.62 -14.45 -0.11
CA THR A 122 -22.81 -13.03 0.17
C THR A 122 -22.82 -12.67 1.67
N SER A 123 -22.85 -13.66 2.57
CA SER A 123 -22.77 -13.38 4.02
C SER A 123 -21.41 -12.81 4.44
N LEU A 124 -20.39 -12.98 3.60
CA LEU A 124 -19.03 -12.48 3.83
C LEU A 124 -18.88 -10.97 3.61
N LYS A 125 -19.89 -10.26 3.09
CA LYS A 125 -19.79 -8.81 2.81
C LYS A 125 -19.24 -8.04 4.01
N LYS A 126 -19.79 -8.28 5.20
CA LYS A 126 -19.38 -7.58 6.44
C LYS A 126 -17.96 -7.96 6.86
N GLU A 127 -17.61 -9.24 6.75
CA GLU A 127 -16.25 -9.71 7.04
C GLU A 127 -15.25 -9.02 6.11
N PHE A 128 -15.52 -9.04 4.81
CA PHE A 128 -14.67 -8.42 3.81
C PHE A 128 -14.52 -6.93 4.03
N THR A 129 -15.61 -6.18 4.25
CA THR A 129 -15.52 -4.76 4.59
C THR A 129 -14.69 -4.52 5.85
N GLY A 130 -14.76 -5.42 6.83
CA GLY A 130 -13.93 -5.36 8.05
C GLY A 130 -12.44 -5.49 7.75
N VAL A 131 -12.03 -6.31 6.77
CA VAL A 131 -10.61 -6.43 6.39
C VAL A 131 -10.07 -5.11 5.84
N PHE A 132 -10.83 -4.39 5.02
CA PHE A 132 -10.40 -3.08 4.48
C PHE A 132 -10.21 -2.04 5.58
N THR A 133 -11.17 -1.96 6.52
CA THR A 133 -11.10 -1.00 7.63
C THR A 133 -9.98 -1.38 8.58
N ASP A 134 -9.85 -2.67 8.94
CA ASP A 134 -8.81 -3.15 9.85
C ASP A 134 -7.40 -2.79 9.34
N TYR A 135 -7.14 -2.94 8.05
CA TYR A 135 -5.81 -2.65 7.51
C TYR A 135 -5.46 -1.15 7.60
N ILE A 136 -6.42 -0.27 7.31
CA ILE A 136 -6.23 1.18 7.44
C ILE A 136 -6.15 1.59 8.92
N ASP A 137 -7.01 1.06 9.78
CA ASP A 137 -7.08 1.39 11.21
C ASP A 137 -5.83 0.93 11.97
N ASN A 138 -5.16 -0.14 11.51
CA ASN A 138 -3.85 -0.54 12.03
C ASN A 138 -2.69 0.36 11.56
N GLY A 139 -2.97 1.38 10.74
CA GLY A 139 -1.97 2.30 10.21
C GLY A 139 -1.01 1.61 9.24
N TRP A 140 -1.48 0.62 8.49
CA TRP A 140 -0.67 -0.06 7.47
C TRP A 140 -0.83 0.61 6.11
N GLY A 141 0.21 0.49 5.28
CA GLY A 141 0.13 0.97 3.90
C GLY A 141 -0.56 -0.05 3.00
N VAL A 142 -1.65 0.33 2.34
CA VAL A 142 -2.56 -0.61 1.67
C VAL A 142 -2.53 -0.51 0.15
N SER A 143 -2.47 -1.65 -0.51
CA SER A 143 -2.66 -1.81 -1.95
C SER A 143 -3.75 -2.84 -2.25
N LEU A 144 -4.43 -2.69 -3.38
CA LEU A 144 -5.45 -3.62 -3.86
C LEU A 144 -4.98 -4.27 -5.15
N SER A 145 -5.28 -5.56 -5.32
CA SER A 145 -5.20 -6.22 -6.62
C SER A 145 -6.58 -6.34 -7.22
N LEU A 146 -6.65 -6.02 -8.51
CA LEU A 146 -7.84 -6.13 -9.32
C LEU A 146 -7.58 -7.09 -10.47
N THR A 147 -8.59 -7.84 -10.87
CA THR A 147 -8.49 -8.71 -12.04
C THR A 147 -9.68 -8.54 -12.95
N SER A 148 -9.41 -8.59 -14.25
CA SER A 148 -10.40 -8.80 -15.30
C SER A 148 -10.13 -10.15 -15.97
N PRO A 149 -11.01 -10.63 -16.86
CA PRO A 149 -10.80 -11.90 -17.58
C PRO A 149 -9.49 -12.00 -18.37
N THR A 150 -8.84 -10.88 -18.69
CA THR A 150 -7.66 -10.84 -19.57
C THR A 150 -6.41 -10.25 -18.91
N THR A 151 -6.52 -9.58 -17.76
CA THR A 151 -5.37 -8.94 -17.12
C THR A 151 -5.59 -8.69 -15.62
N GLY A 152 -4.49 -8.56 -14.89
CA GLY A 152 -4.47 -8.04 -13.51
C GLY A 152 -4.07 -6.56 -13.48
N HIS A 153 -4.37 -5.90 -12.37
CA HIS A 153 -3.98 -4.54 -12.06
C HIS A 153 -3.74 -4.35 -10.56
N ALA A 154 -2.97 -3.35 -10.18
CA ALA A 154 -2.71 -3.03 -8.78
C ALA A 154 -2.80 -1.52 -8.54
N ILE A 155 -3.48 -1.14 -7.47
CA ILE A 155 -3.68 0.26 -7.06
C ILE A 155 -3.39 0.46 -5.58
N THR A 156 -3.23 1.73 -5.19
CA THR A 156 -3.02 2.10 -3.78
C THR A 156 -4.32 2.56 -3.16
N MET A 157 -4.56 2.16 -1.90
CA MET A 157 -5.67 2.63 -1.07
C MET A 157 -5.13 3.46 0.10
N TRP A 158 -5.68 4.66 0.27
CA TRP A 158 -5.21 5.64 1.25
C TRP A 158 -6.11 5.77 2.47
N GLY A 159 -7.35 5.32 2.37
CA GLY A 159 -8.33 5.41 3.44
C GLY A 159 -9.71 5.02 2.97
N TYR A 160 -10.68 5.22 3.84
CA TYR A 160 -12.08 4.95 3.56
C TYR A 160 -13.01 5.96 4.25
N ASP A 161 -14.25 6.01 3.79
CA ASP A 161 -15.41 6.63 4.46
C ASP A 161 -16.65 5.75 4.21
N TYR A 162 -17.83 6.18 4.62
CA TYR A 162 -19.09 5.47 4.38
C TYR A 162 -20.09 6.32 3.59
N THR A 163 -20.90 5.66 2.77
CA THR A 163 -22.13 6.26 2.25
C THR A 163 -23.18 6.36 3.37
N GLU A 164 -24.26 7.10 3.15
CA GLU A 164 -25.39 7.17 4.10
C GLU A 164 -26.02 5.79 4.35
N GLU A 165 -25.97 4.89 3.36
CA GLU A 165 -26.45 3.51 3.42
C GLU A 165 -25.47 2.55 4.11
N GLY A 166 -24.27 3.03 4.48
CA GLY A 166 -23.25 2.25 5.17
C GLY A 166 -22.36 1.41 4.26
N ASP A 167 -22.33 1.67 2.95
CA ASP A 167 -21.34 1.07 2.06
C ASP A 167 -19.99 1.79 2.17
N LEU A 168 -18.90 1.06 1.98
CA LEU A 168 -17.55 1.59 2.13
C LEU A 168 -17.14 2.40 0.89
N ILE A 169 -16.78 3.66 1.07
CA ILE A 169 -16.13 4.50 0.07
C ILE A 169 -14.61 4.34 0.23
N LEU A 170 -13.90 4.01 -0.84
CA LEU A 170 -12.45 3.86 -0.85
C LEU A 170 -11.79 5.06 -1.52
N TYR A 171 -10.70 5.57 -0.92
CA TYR A 171 -9.85 6.61 -1.50
C TYR A 171 -8.63 5.97 -2.17
N LEU A 172 -8.49 6.17 -3.47
CA LEU A 172 -7.60 5.37 -4.33
C LEU A 172 -6.71 6.24 -5.22
N THR A 173 -5.55 5.68 -5.60
CA THR A 173 -4.72 6.23 -6.68
C THR A 173 -4.26 5.10 -7.60
N ASP A 174 -4.20 5.38 -8.90
CA ASP A 174 -3.82 4.44 -9.95
C ASP A 174 -2.64 5.01 -10.75
N SER A 175 -1.64 4.19 -11.06
CA SER A 175 -0.52 4.56 -11.91
C SER A 175 -0.89 4.80 -13.37
N ASP A 176 -2.01 4.22 -13.80
CA ASP A 176 -2.49 4.30 -15.18
C ASP A 176 -3.52 5.44 -15.36
N ASP A 177 -3.89 6.13 -14.27
CA ASP A 177 -4.69 7.35 -14.35
C ASP A 177 -3.80 8.56 -14.63
N TYR A 178 -3.99 9.16 -15.80
CA TYR A 178 -3.34 10.42 -16.18
C TYR A 178 -4.01 11.63 -15.51
N ARG A 179 -5.12 11.45 -14.79
CA ARG A 179 -5.67 12.47 -13.90
C ARG A 179 -4.83 12.50 -12.63
N ILE A 180 -4.26 13.66 -12.34
CA ILE A 180 -3.35 13.90 -11.21
C ILE A 180 -4.18 14.09 -9.94
N ALA A 181 -4.97 13.09 -9.53
CA ALA A 181 -5.78 13.16 -8.33
C ALA A 181 -6.10 11.78 -7.77
N MET A 182 -6.28 11.74 -6.45
CA MET A 182 -6.97 10.66 -5.77
C MET A 182 -8.42 10.60 -6.25
N PHE A 183 -8.92 9.40 -6.55
CA PHE A 183 -10.31 9.16 -6.93
C PHE A 183 -11.01 8.31 -5.87
N ARG A 184 -12.34 8.22 -5.96
CA ARG A 184 -13.15 7.50 -4.98
C ARG A 184 -14.01 6.45 -5.68
N GLN A 185 -14.20 5.30 -5.03
CA GLN A 185 -15.10 4.25 -5.51
C GLN A 185 -15.83 3.61 -4.32
N ILE A 186 -17.07 3.18 -4.51
CA ILE A 186 -17.80 2.39 -3.51
C ILE A 186 -17.37 0.94 -3.66
N LEU A 187 -17.00 0.29 -2.56
CA LEU A 187 -16.82 -1.16 -2.52
C LEU A 187 -18.19 -1.83 -2.48
N LYS A 188 -18.48 -2.61 -3.51
CA LYS A 188 -19.71 -3.39 -3.64
C LYS A 188 -19.38 -4.88 -3.71
N MET A 189 -20.42 -5.68 -3.51
CA MET A 189 -20.35 -7.12 -3.67
C MET A 189 -21.56 -7.57 -4.48
N SER A 190 -21.33 -8.35 -5.53
CA SER A 190 -22.39 -8.89 -6.38
C SER A 190 -23.18 -9.99 -5.66
N ASP A 191 -24.34 -10.36 -6.20
CA ASP A 191 -25.14 -11.48 -5.70
C ASP A 191 -24.43 -12.84 -5.82
N THR A 192 -23.42 -12.92 -6.70
CA THR A 192 -22.54 -14.07 -6.85
C THR A 192 -21.31 -14.01 -5.93
N GLY A 193 -21.20 -12.96 -5.11
CA GLY A 193 -20.19 -12.82 -4.07
C GLY A 193 -18.92 -12.10 -4.50
N HIS A 194 -18.80 -11.63 -5.74
CA HIS A 194 -17.57 -10.96 -6.21
C HIS A 194 -17.52 -9.52 -5.71
N LEU A 195 -16.36 -9.11 -5.18
CA LEU A 195 -16.13 -7.71 -4.81
C LEU A 195 -15.79 -6.89 -6.05
N TYR A 196 -16.34 -5.70 -6.16
CA TYR A 196 -16.08 -4.77 -7.26
C TYR A 196 -16.16 -3.32 -6.80
N LEU A 197 -15.64 -2.42 -7.64
CA LEU A 197 -15.62 -0.98 -7.40
C LEU A 197 -16.68 -0.30 -8.27
N GLU A 198 -17.51 0.54 -7.65
CA GLU A 198 -18.54 1.33 -8.33
C GLU A 198 -18.21 2.83 -8.25
N GLY A 199 -18.54 3.57 -9.31
CA GLY A 199 -18.33 5.02 -9.36
C GLY A 199 -19.22 5.79 -8.39
N ILE A 200 -18.77 6.97 -7.95
CA ILE A 200 -19.45 7.87 -7.00
C ILE A 200 -19.76 9.21 -7.68
N ASP A 201 -20.87 9.88 -7.36
CA ASP A 201 -21.12 11.30 -7.70
C ASP A 201 -20.91 11.68 -9.20
N ASN A 202 -21.33 10.82 -10.14
CA ASN A 202 -21.10 10.94 -11.58
C ASN A 202 -19.65 10.70 -12.05
N GLU A 203 -18.74 10.31 -11.15
CA GLU A 203 -17.46 9.68 -11.52
C GLU A 203 -17.77 8.34 -12.21
N THR A 204 -17.27 8.14 -13.42
CA THR A 204 -17.36 6.85 -14.09
C THR A 204 -16.58 5.82 -13.26
N ALA A 205 -17.12 4.61 -13.09
CA ALA A 205 -16.34 3.50 -12.57
C ALA A 205 -15.07 3.34 -13.42
N GLN A 206 -13.90 3.52 -12.80
CA GLN A 206 -12.62 3.33 -13.50
C GLN A 206 -12.43 1.87 -13.89
N TYR A 207 -12.98 0.97 -13.07
CA TYR A 207 -12.94 -0.47 -13.25
C TYR A 207 -14.37 -1.00 -13.37
N ALA A 208 -14.92 -0.95 -14.59
CA ALA A 208 -16.29 -1.38 -14.81
C ALA A 208 -16.49 -2.87 -14.48
N TYR A 209 -17.54 -3.14 -13.71
CA TYR A 209 -18.04 -4.47 -13.40
C TYR A 209 -19.55 -4.50 -13.70
N ASP A 210 -20.00 -5.53 -14.40
CA ASP A 210 -21.40 -5.81 -14.64
C ASP A 210 -21.89 -6.88 -13.65
N PRO A 211 -22.63 -6.48 -12.61
CA PRO A 211 -23.15 -7.42 -11.61
C PRO A 211 -24.24 -8.35 -12.18
N ALA A 212 -24.91 -7.98 -13.28
CA ALA A 212 -25.95 -8.82 -13.87
C ALA A 212 -25.37 -10.05 -14.59
N THR A 213 -24.16 -9.92 -15.15
CA THR A 213 -23.45 -11.01 -15.83
C THR A 213 -22.28 -11.56 -15.02
N ALA A 214 -21.96 -10.94 -13.88
CA ALA A 214 -20.78 -11.20 -13.07
C ALA A 214 -19.49 -11.14 -13.92
N THR A 215 -19.36 -10.09 -14.73
CA THR A 215 -18.20 -9.89 -15.62
C THR A 215 -17.59 -8.52 -15.47
N GLY A 216 -16.28 -8.42 -15.66
CA GLY A 216 -15.55 -7.16 -15.59
C GLY A 216 -14.43 -7.22 -14.57
N TRP A 217 -14.16 -6.09 -13.92
CA TRP A 217 -13.10 -5.97 -12.95
C TRP A 217 -13.56 -6.32 -11.52
N GLU A 218 -12.80 -7.19 -10.87
CA GLU A 218 -13.06 -7.64 -9.51
C GLU A 218 -11.91 -7.23 -8.59
N VAL A 219 -12.21 -6.91 -7.34
CA VAL A 219 -11.21 -6.78 -6.27
C VAL A 219 -10.94 -8.15 -5.69
N THR A 220 -9.76 -8.72 -5.97
CA THR A 220 -9.45 -10.10 -5.62
C THR A 220 -8.59 -10.24 -4.38
N SER A 221 -7.82 -9.20 -4.04
CA SER A 221 -7.04 -9.20 -2.81
C SER A 221 -6.69 -7.81 -2.32
N ILE A 222 -6.43 -7.74 -1.01
CA ILE A 222 -5.90 -6.59 -0.31
C ILE A 222 -4.56 -6.96 0.30
N HIS A 223 -3.61 -6.03 0.24
CA HIS A 223 -2.22 -6.21 0.64
C HIS A 223 -1.82 -5.04 1.54
N ALA A 224 -1.22 -5.32 2.68
CA ALA A 224 -0.74 -4.32 3.62
C ALA A 224 0.76 -4.46 3.85
N LEU A 225 1.51 -3.37 3.74
CA LEU A 225 2.85 -3.25 4.31
C LEU A 225 2.71 -3.03 5.82
N THR A 226 3.15 -4.01 6.60
CA THR A 226 3.02 -4.03 8.07
C THR A 226 4.29 -3.59 8.80
N ALA A 227 5.30 -3.14 8.05
CA ALA A 227 6.55 -2.64 8.62
C ALA A 227 6.31 -1.50 9.61
N PRO A 228 6.91 -1.55 10.81
CA PRO A 228 6.68 -0.55 11.83
C PRO A 228 7.17 0.82 11.36
N LEU A 229 6.39 1.87 11.61
CA LEU A 229 6.74 3.24 11.20
C LEU A 229 7.87 3.86 12.04
N ASN A 230 8.32 3.23 13.14
CA ASN A 230 9.19 3.85 14.14
C ASN A 230 8.68 5.26 14.51
N LEU A 231 7.54 5.31 15.20
CA LEU A 231 7.17 6.53 15.91
C LEU A 231 8.34 6.85 16.84
N ALA A 232 8.95 8.03 16.67
CA ALA A 232 9.80 8.63 17.69
C ALA A 232 9.08 8.41 19.04
N PRO A 233 9.76 7.91 20.08
CA PRO A 233 9.07 7.59 21.33
C PRO A 233 8.30 8.84 21.74
N GLU A 234 6.97 8.75 21.85
CA GLU A 234 6.23 9.84 22.46
C GLU A 234 6.94 10.13 23.78
N PRO A 235 7.29 11.41 24.06
CA PRO A 235 7.90 11.73 25.33
C PRO A 235 6.94 11.19 26.38
N SER A 236 7.38 10.17 27.11
CA SER A 236 6.54 9.50 28.11
C SER A 236 5.79 10.55 28.91
N ALA A 237 4.54 10.30 29.32
CA ALA A 237 3.80 11.23 30.17
C ALA A 237 4.64 11.68 31.40
N ALA A 238 5.60 10.85 31.84
CA ALA A 238 6.62 11.18 32.83
C ALA A 238 7.60 12.30 32.40
N ALA A 239 8.07 12.32 31.16
CA ALA A 239 8.91 13.39 30.60
C ALA A 239 8.13 14.72 30.46
N LEU A 240 6.86 14.66 30.03
CA LEU A 240 5.98 15.84 29.99
C LEU A 240 5.64 16.37 31.39
N ALA A 241 5.43 15.47 32.37
CA ALA A 241 5.19 15.85 33.76
C ALA A 241 6.44 16.49 34.41
N LEU A 242 7.64 15.97 34.14
CA LEU A 242 8.89 16.54 34.62
C LEU A 242 9.16 17.94 34.03
N ALA A 243 8.91 18.12 32.74
CA ALA A 243 9.00 19.44 32.09
C ALA A 243 7.98 20.44 32.68
N GLY A 244 6.75 19.99 32.94
CA GLY A 244 5.71 20.79 33.60
C GLY A 244 6.07 21.20 35.04
N CYS A 245 6.63 20.28 35.83
CA CYS A 245 7.08 20.55 37.20
C CYS A 245 8.24 21.54 37.25
N LEU A 246 9.24 21.40 36.36
CA LEU A 246 10.38 22.30 36.28
C LEU A 246 9.98 23.71 35.85
N ALA A 247 9.06 23.84 34.87
CA ALA A 247 8.51 25.13 34.47
C ALA A 247 7.66 25.79 35.59
N GLY A 248 6.93 25.00 36.37
CA GLY A 248 6.18 25.45 37.54
C GLY A 248 7.08 25.96 38.68
N MET A 249 8.21 25.29 38.93
CA MET A 249 9.20 25.72 39.92
C MET A 249 9.93 26.99 39.50
N TRP A 250 10.26 27.14 38.22
CA TRP A 250 10.92 28.34 37.69
C TRP A 250 10.02 29.59 37.74
N ARG A 251 8.70 29.44 37.56
CA ARG A 251 7.74 30.54 37.75
C ARG A 251 7.59 30.97 39.21
N ARG A 252 7.76 30.07 40.18
CA ARG A 252 7.71 30.41 41.61
C ARG A 252 8.94 31.18 42.08
N GLN A 253 10.13 30.90 41.53
CA GLN A 253 11.35 31.60 41.90
C GLN A 253 11.47 33.03 41.33
N ARG A 254 10.66 33.41 40.34
CA ARG A 254 10.62 34.78 39.79
C ARG A 254 9.60 35.71 40.47
N ARG A 255 8.89 35.24 41.51
CA ARG A 255 8.00 36.04 42.36
C ARG A 255 8.53 36.06 43.79
N VAL A 256 9.69 36.68 43.99
CA VAL A 256 10.18 37.22 45.27
C VAL A 256 10.86 38.53 44.96
#